data_AF-A0A6N9P1U8-F1
#
_entry.id   AF-A0A6N9P1U8-F1
#
_cell.length_a   1.000
_cell.length_b   1.000
_cell.length_c   1.000
_cell.angle_alpha   90.00
_cell.angle_beta   90.00
_cell.angle_gamma   90.00
#
_symmetry.space_group_name_H-M   'P 1'
#
loop_
_entity.id
_entity.type
_entity.pdbx_description
1 polymer ?
#
loop_
_entity_poly.entity_id
_entity_poly.type
_entity_poly.pdbx_seq_one_letter_code
_entity_poly.pdbx_strand_id
1 'polypeptide(L)'
;MSCKGGQTVNSIYQALAKRQRLTQLVLLAAAAVFPLLVSNPYAIRLAILSGIFIILSLSLNLLTGFSGQISLGHIAFYGIGAYTAAILSKNLGVNFLICMLAAVVVTALFGLLLGLPALKLGGYYLAIVTLGFSEIVRLVEINWMDLTNGPLGINGIPKPALFGVKLSSPRAYYYMCLLLVALTSSSSGISWNRASAMRWAPSAGTKTPQNSWA
;
A
#
# COMPACT_ATOMS: atom_id res chain seq x y z
N MET A 1 15.24 -20.61 39.87
CA MET A 1 14.32 -21.53 39.13
C MET A 1 13.46 -20.80 38.08
N SER A 2 13.91 -19.68 37.49
CA SER A 2 13.06 -18.70 36.79
C SER A 2 13.44 -18.42 35.32
N CYS A 3 13.91 -19.43 34.56
CA CYS A 3 14.35 -19.23 33.16
C CYS A 3 13.69 -20.16 32.12
N LYS A 4 12.68 -20.97 32.47
CA LYS A 4 11.99 -21.84 31.49
C LYS A 4 10.84 -21.13 30.73
N GLY A 5 10.21 -20.12 31.32
CA GLY A 5 9.08 -19.41 30.69
C GLY A 5 9.47 -18.53 29.49
N GLY A 6 10.69 -17.99 29.46
CA GLY A 6 11.15 -17.14 28.35
C GLY A 6 11.51 -17.90 27.07
N GLN A 7 11.97 -19.15 27.18
CA GLN A 7 12.38 -19.94 26.01
C GLN A 7 11.21 -20.52 25.22
N THR A 8 10.13 -20.93 25.89
CA THR A 8 8.90 -21.42 25.23
C THR A 8 8.19 -20.30 24.47
N VAL A 9 8.10 -19.11 25.08
CA VAL A 9 7.47 -17.95 24.46
C VAL A 9 8.20 -17.52 23.17
N ASN A 10 9.54 -17.48 23.20
CA ASN A 10 10.33 -17.15 22.00
C ASN A 10 10.17 -18.18 20.87
N SER A 11 10.01 -19.47 21.21
CA SER A 11 9.80 -20.54 20.22
C SER A 11 8.43 -20.46 19.51
N ILE A 12 7.38 -20.05 20.23
CA ILE A 12 6.03 -19.88 19.68
C ILE A 12 6.00 -18.69 18.71
N TYR A 13 6.64 -17.57 19.07
CA TYR A 13 6.76 -16.42 18.18
C TYR A 13 7.53 -16.76 16.89
N GLN A 14 8.62 -17.51 16.98
CA GLN A 14 9.37 -17.96 15.80
C GLN A 14 8.56 -18.91 14.91
N ALA A 15 7.77 -19.82 15.49
CA ALA A 15 6.92 -20.73 14.75
C ALA A 15 5.78 -20.02 14.00
N LEU A 16 5.11 -19.06 14.65
CA LEU A 16 4.05 -18.24 14.04
C LEU A 16 4.61 -17.37 12.91
N ALA A 17 5.75 -16.70 13.13
CA ALA A 17 6.42 -15.88 12.13
C ALA A 17 6.87 -16.70 10.90
N LYS A 18 7.38 -17.92 11.11
CA LYS A 18 7.76 -18.85 10.03
C LYS A 18 6.53 -19.32 9.24
N ARG A 19 5.44 -19.66 9.92
CA ARG A 19 4.18 -20.09 9.28
C ARG A 19 3.55 -18.99 8.45
N GLN A 20 3.56 -17.74 8.93
CA GLN A 20 3.05 -16.57 8.20
C GLN A 20 3.89 -16.25 6.95
N ARG A 21 5.23 -16.37 7.03
CA ARG A 21 6.09 -16.24 5.83
C ARG A 21 5.85 -17.36 4.82
N LEU A 22 5.65 -18.60 5.29
CA LEU A 22 5.33 -19.73 4.42
C LEU A 22 3.99 -19.55 3.70
N THR A 23 2.94 -19.11 4.39
CA THR A 23 1.65 -18.83 3.73
C THR A 23 1.75 -17.68 2.72
N GLN A 24 2.52 -16.63 3.01
CA GLN A 24 2.79 -15.55 2.05
C GLN A 24 3.52 -16.05 0.79
N LEU A 25 4.55 -16.88 0.96
CA LEU A 25 5.29 -17.45 -0.18
C LEU A 25 4.41 -18.38 -1.01
N VAL A 26 3.57 -19.19 -0.39
CA VAL A 26 2.63 -20.08 -1.09
C VAL A 26 1.60 -19.27 -1.90
N LEU A 27 1.05 -18.20 -1.32
CA LEU A 27 0.11 -17.31 -2.01
C LEU A 27 0.76 -16.58 -3.18
N LEU A 28 1.99 -16.07 -3.02
CA LEU A 28 2.73 -15.43 -4.10
C LEU A 28 3.09 -16.42 -5.22
N ALA A 29 3.49 -17.65 -4.86
CA ALA A 29 3.76 -18.71 -5.83
C ALA A 29 2.48 -19.09 -6.61
N ALA A 30 1.35 -19.24 -5.92
CA ALA A 30 0.07 -19.51 -6.56
C ALA A 30 -0.35 -18.37 -7.51
N ALA A 31 -0.17 -17.11 -7.10
CA ALA A 31 -0.42 -15.95 -7.96
C ALA A 31 0.53 -15.91 -9.17
N ALA A 32 1.79 -16.33 -9.03
CA ALA A 32 2.74 -16.37 -10.14
C ALA A 32 2.40 -17.46 -11.18
N VAL A 33 1.78 -18.57 -10.75
CA VAL A 33 1.32 -19.65 -11.65
C VAL A 33 -0.02 -19.31 -12.32
N PHE A 34 -0.85 -18.47 -11.70
CA PHE A 34 -2.16 -18.05 -12.24
C PHE A 34 -2.15 -17.57 -13.72
N PRO A 35 -1.27 -16.67 -14.17
CA PRO A 35 -1.23 -16.21 -15.57
C PRO A 35 -0.73 -17.27 -16.57
N LEU A 36 -0.14 -18.37 -16.09
CA LEU A 36 0.28 -19.50 -16.93
C LEU A 36 -0.88 -20.47 -17.19
N LEU A 37 -1.80 -20.60 -16.24
CA LEU A 37 -2.99 -21.45 -16.36
C LEU A 37 -4.13 -20.76 -17.12
N VAL A 38 -4.23 -19.43 -17.03
CA VAL A 38 -5.34 -18.66 -17.58
C VAL A 38 -4.85 -17.73 -18.71
N SER A 39 -5.20 -18.08 -19.94
CA SER A 39 -4.86 -17.29 -21.14
C SER A 39 -5.87 -16.16 -21.46
N ASN A 40 -6.94 -16.02 -20.69
CA ASN A 40 -7.99 -15.03 -20.95
C ASN A 40 -7.51 -13.59 -20.57
N PRO A 41 -7.42 -12.65 -21.53
CA PRO A 41 -6.94 -11.29 -21.27
C PRO A 41 -7.82 -10.50 -20.29
N TYR A 42 -9.11 -10.80 -20.20
CA TYR A 42 -10.01 -10.19 -19.22
C TYR A 42 -9.67 -10.62 -17.79
N ALA A 43 -9.43 -11.91 -17.58
CA ALA A 43 -9.04 -12.45 -16.28
C ALA A 43 -7.68 -11.88 -15.82
N ILE A 44 -6.72 -11.73 -16.75
CA ILE A 44 -5.43 -11.09 -16.46
C ILE A 44 -5.63 -9.63 -16.04
N ARG A 45 -6.50 -8.88 -16.73
CA ARG A 45 -6.79 -7.47 -16.37
C ARG A 45 -7.44 -7.35 -15.00
N LEU A 46 -8.39 -8.22 -14.67
CA LEU A 46 -8.98 -8.27 -13.32
C LEU A 46 -7.94 -8.59 -12.26
N ALA A 47 -7.01 -9.50 -12.55
CA ALA A 47 -5.94 -9.87 -11.62
C ALA A 47 -4.92 -8.73 -11.42
N ILE A 48 -4.68 -7.91 -12.43
CA ILE A 48 -3.89 -6.67 -12.28
C ILE A 48 -4.62 -5.67 -11.37
N LEU A 49 -5.92 -5.46 -11.60
CA LEU A 49 -6.72 -4.54 -10.79
C LEU A 49 -6.79 -4.98 -9.33
N SER A 50 -6.99 -6.28 -9.07
CA SER A 50 -6.96 -6.80 -7.71
C SER A 50 -5.58 -6.64 -7.07
N GLY A 51 -4.49 -6.85 -7.81
CA GLY A 51 -3.12 -6.57 -7.36
C GLY A 51 -2.92 -5.12 -6.93
N ILE A 52 -3.41 -4.16 -7.71
CA ILE A 52 -3.36 -2.73 -7.36
C ILE A 52 -4.14 -2.46 -6.06
N PHE A 53 -5.37 -3.00 -5.93
CA PHE A 53 -6.15 -2.83 -4.70
C PHE A 53 -5.51 -3.51 -3.48
N ILE A 54 -4.80 -4.61 -3.64
CA ILE A 54 -4.00 -5.22 -2.56
C ILE A 54 -2.92 -4.26 -2.09
N ILE A 55 -2.17 -3.63 -3.01
CA ILE A 55 -1.15 -2.64 -2.65
C ILE A 55 -1.78 -1.46 -1.90
N LEU A 56 -2.90 -0.93 -2.42
CA LEU A 56 -3.64 0.17 -1.76
C LEU A 56 -4.15 -0.21 -0.36
N SER A 57 -4.62 -1.44 -0.21
CA SER A 57 -5.07 -1.94 1.09
C SER A 57 -3.91 -2.07 2.08
N LEU A 58 -2.74 -2.55 1.61
CA LEU A 58 -1.54 -2.65 2.43
C LEU A 58 -1.00 -1.28 2.87
N SER A 59 -1.01 -0.28 1.98
CA SER A 59 -0.61 1.09 2.36
C SER A 59 -1.59 1.72 3.33
N LEU A 60 -2.90 1.49 3.17
CA LEU A 60 -3.90 1.94 4.13
C LEU A 60 -3.73 1.27 5.50
N ASN A 61 -3.46 -0.04 5.53
CA ASN A 61 -3.19 -0.79 6.75
C ASN A 61 -1.97 -0.25 7.50
N LEU A 62 -1.00 0.34 6.78
CA LEU A 62 0.12 1.01 7.42
C LEU A 62 -0.33 2.24 8.23
N LEU A 63 -1.22 3.06 7.67
CA LEU A 63 -1.75 4.26 8.34
C LEU A 63 -2.64 3.89 9.52
N THR A 64 -3.62 3.01 9.32
CA THR A 64 -4.59 2.64 10.35
C THR A 64 -3.97 1.75 11.42
N GLY A 65 -3.07 0.85 11.03
CA GLY A 65 -2.43 -0.12 11.93
C GLY A 65 -1.34 0.46 12.82
N PHE A 66 -0.46 1.35 12.30
CA PHE A 66 0.65 1.92 13.07
C PHE A 66 0.30 3.24 13.75
N SER A 67 -0.41 4.14 13.07
CA SER A 67 -0.74 5.45 13.62
C SER A 67 -2.04 5.46 14.42
N GLY A 68 -2.87 4.40 14.32
CA GLY A 68 -4.17 4.32 14.99
C GLY A 68 -5.19 5.35 14.50
N GLN A 69 -4.91 6.02 13.38
CA GLN A 69 -5.75 7.07 12.80
C GLN A 69 -6.58 6.52 11.64
N ILE A 70 -7.86 6.89 11.58
CA ILE A 70 -8.74 6.54 10.47
C ILE A 70 -8.54 7.58 9.36
N SER A 71 -8.06 7.14 8.20
CA SER A 71 -7.90 7.96 7.00
C SER A 71 -8.73 7.40 5.86
N LEU A 72 -9.64 8.21 5.31
CA LEU A 72 -10.51 7.83 4.20
C LEU A 72 -10.09 8.48 2.87
N GLY A 73 -9.11 9.38 2.91
CA GLY A 73 -8.61 10.12 1.75
C GLY A 73 -7.61 9.37 0.88
N HIS A 74 -7.36 8.08 1.16
CA HIS A 74 -6.27 7.32 0.53
C HIS A 74 -6.41 7.22 -1.00
N ILE A 75 -7.65 7.14 -1.49
CA ILE A 75 -7.97 7.05 -2.92
C ILE A 75 -7.55 8.33 -3.68
N ALA A 76 -7.58 9.48 -3.01
CA ALA A 76 -7.19 10.77 -3.59
C ALA A 76 -5.70 10.79 -3.98
N PHE A 77 -4.83 10.26 -3.11
CA PHE A 77 -3.40 10.15 -3.39
C PHE A 77 -3.10 9.15 -4.52
N TYR A 78 -3.88 8.07 -4.58
CA TYR A 78 -3.83 7.13 -5.69
C TYR A 78 -4.19 7.80 -7.03
N GLY A 79 -5.27 8.59 -7.05
CA GLY A 79 -5.71 9.36 -8.22
C GLY A 79 -4.63 10.34 -8.69
N ILE A 80 -4.15 11.22 -7.80
CA ILE A 80 -3.11 12.22 -8.11
C ILE A 80 -1.87 11.56 -8.72
N GLY A 81 -1.38 10.46 -8.13
CA GLY A 81 -0.22 9.74 -8.65
C GLY A 81 -0.48 9.10 -10.02
N ALA A 82 -1.64 8.45 -10.19
CA ALA A 82 -2.01 7.82 -11.44
C ALA A 82 -2.17 8.83 -12.59
N TYR A 83 -2.86 9.95 -12.35
CA TYR A 83 -3.00 11.02 -13.33
C TYR A 83 -1.67 11.70 -13.65
N THR A 84 -0.81 11.94 -12.65
CA THR A 84 0.53 12.49 -12.89
C THR A 84 1.32 11.57 -13.83
N ALA A 85 1.36 10.27 -13.55
CA ALA A 85 2.05 9.30 -14.40
C ALA A 85 1.44 9.22 -15.81
N ALA A 86 0.11 9.27 -15.92
CA ALA A 86 -0.61 9.19 -17.20
C ALA A 86 -0.35 10.42 -18.08
N ILE A 87 -0.43 11.62 -17.52
CA ILE A 87 -0.21 12.90 -18.23
C ILE A 87 1.25 12.99 -18.68
N LEU A 88 2.20 12.69 -17.79
CA LEU A 88 3.63 12.78 -18.11
C LEU A 88 4.04 11.77 -19.19
N SER A 89 3.52 10.54 -19.09
CA SER A 89 3.75 9.49 -20.09
C SER A 89 3.17 9.87 -21.45
N LYS A 90 1.96 10.45 -21.49
CA LYS A 90 1.29 10.84 -22.73
C LYS A 90 1.91 12.07 -23.40
N ASN A 91 2.22 13.12 -22.63
CA ASN A 91 2.63 14.41 -23.20
C ASN A 91 4.14 14.49 -23.47
N LEU A 92 4.96 13.90 -22.60
CA LEU A 92 6.42 14.02 -22.68
C LEU A 92 7.12 12.76 -23.19
N GLY A 93 6.40 11.62 -23.30
CA GLY A 93 6.98 10.35 -23.77
C GLY A 93 8.18 9.86 -22.95
N VAL A 94 8.32 10.35 -21.72
CA VAL A 94 9.45 10.06 -20.83
C VAL A 94 9.43 8.60 -20.37
N ASN A 95 10.62 8.08 -20.03
CA ASN A 95 10.79 6.71 -19.56
C ASN A 95 9.89 6.43 -18.33
N PHE A 96 9.33 5.23 -18.26
CA PHE A 96 8.40 4.82 -17.22
C PHE A 96 8.93 5.06 -15.80
N LEU A 97 10.23 4.83 -15.56
CA LEU A 97 10.83 5.07 -14.25
C LEU A 97 10.82 6.55 -13.85
N ILE A 98 11.01 7.46 -14.82
CA ILE A 98 10.97 8.90 -14.57
C ILE A 98 9.53 9.32 -14.26
N CYS A 99 8.55 8.81 -15.02
CA CYS A 99 7.13 9.02 -14.72
C CYS A 99 6.76 8.54 -13.31
N MET A 100 7.26 7.37 -12.91
CA MET A 100 7.02 6.80 -11.59
C MET A 100 7.62 7.68 -10.48
N LEU A 101 8.89 8.10 -10.62
CA LEU A 101 9.53 8.98 -9.64
C LEU A 101 8.85 10.35 -9.56
N ALA A 102 8.48 10.93 -10.71
CA ALA A 102 7.75 12.19 -10.74
C ALA A 102 6.38 12.07 -10.05
N ALA A 103 5.65 10.97 -10.30
CA ALA A 103 4.40 10.69 -9.60
C ALA A 103 4.59 10.58 -8.08
N VAL A 104 5.64 9.90 -7.62
CA VAL A 104 5.97 9.82 -6.19
C VAL A 104 6.23 11.21 -5.60
N VAL A 105 7.01 12.05 -6.28
CA VAL A 105 7.32 13.41 -5.81
C VAL A 105 6.07 14.28 -5.73
N VAL A 106 5.24 14.27 -6.78
CA VAL A 106 4.00 15.06 -6.82
C VAL A 106 3.03 14.58 -5.73
N THR A 107 2.78 13.28 -5.61
CA THR A 107 1.91 12.73 -4.57
C THR A 107 2.46 13.00 -3.18
N ALA A 108 3.78 12.93 -2.96
CA ALA A 108 4.41 13.26 -1.69
C ALA A 108 4.24 14.74 -1.33
N LEU A 109 4.32 15.64 -2.31
CA LEU A 109 4.12 17.08 -2.10
C LEU A 109 2.67 17.38 -1.67
N PHE A 110 1.68 16.81 -2.35
CA PHE A 110 0.28 16.90 -1.93
C PHE A 110 0.04 16.23 -0.57
N GLY A 111 0.71 15.10 -0.31
CA GLY A 111 0.69 14.42 0.97
C GLY A 111 1.26 15.28 2.11
N LEU A 112 2.34 16.02 1.87
CA LEU A 112 2.92 16.94 2.84
C LEU A 112 1.98 18.13 3.09
N LEU A 113 1.43 18.72 2.04
CA LEU A 113 0.50 19.84 2.13
C LEU A 113 -0.73 19.49 2.98
N LEU A 114 -1.23 18.26 2.89
CA LEU A 114 -2.32 17.77 3.74
C LEU A 114 -1.88 17.22 5.09
N GLY A 115 -0.69 16.64 5.15
CA GLY A 115 -0.14 16.07 6.37
C GLY A 115 0.06 17.16 7.43
N LEU A 116 0.53 18.34 7.02
CA LEU A 116 0.76 19.48 7.93
C LEU A 116 -0.51 19.91 8.71
N PRO A 117 -1.68 20.17 8.08
CA PRO A 117 -2.91 20.45 8.82
C PRO A 117 -3.47 19.21 9.52
N ALA A 118 -3.31 18.01 8.95
CA ALA A 118 -3.78 16.76 9.56
C ALA A 118 -3.13 16.48 10.92
N LEU A 119 -1.87 16.87 11.13
CA LEU A 119 -1.17 16.73 12.42
C LEU A 119 -1.85 17.51 13.56
N LYS A 120 -2.63 18.54 13.24
CA LYS A 120 -3.36 19.35 14.23
C LYS A 120 -4.73 18.76 14.59
N LEU A 121 -5.18 17.71 13.89
CA LEU A 121 -6.51 17.13 14.02
C LEU A 121 -6.42 15.70 14.55
N GLY A 122 -7.30 15.36 15.50
CA GLY A 122 -7.37 14.03 16.10
C GLY A 122 -8.68 13.31 15.80
N GLY A 123 -8.61 11.97 15.69
CA GLY A 123 -9.78 11.10 15.68
C GLY A 123 -10.76 11.38 14.53
N TYR A 124 -12.01 11.67 14.86
CA TYR A 124 -13.11 11.84 13.89
C TYR A 124 -12.94 13.06 12.99
N TYR A 125 -12.34 14.15 13.48
CA TYR A 125 -12.11 15.35 12.68
C TYR A 125 -11.14 15.08 11.53
N LEU A 126 -10.12 14.26 11.76
CA LEU A 126 -9.20 13.85 10.72
C LEU A 126 -9.92 13.05 9.63
N ALA A 127 -10.80 12.11 10.02
CA ALA A 127 -11.56 11.29 9.06
C ALA A 127 -12.41 12.17 8.12
N ILE A 128 -13.16 13.15 8.66
CA ILE A 128 -13.99 14.08 7.89
C ILE A 128 -13.14 14.89 6.91
N VAL A 129 -11.99 15.41 7.36
CA VAL A 129 -11.09 16.19 6.48
C VAL A 129 -10.53 15.33 5.35
N THR A 130 -10.13 14.08 5.64
CA THR A 130 -9.62 13.19 4.59
C THR A 130 -10.70 12.79 3.58
N LEU A 131 -11.96 12.64 4.00
CA LEU A 131 -13.09 12.44 3.09
C LEU A 131 -13.33 13.66 2.20
N GLY A 132 -13.38 14.84 2.80
CA GLY A 132 -13.55 16.09 2.07
C GLY A 132 -12.44 16.28 1.04
N PHE A 133 -11.20 15.98 1.40
CA PHE A 133 -10.09 16.01 0.44
C PHE A 133 -10.29 15.03 -0.72
N SER A 134 -10.66 13.77 -0.45
CA SER A 134 -10.91 12.82 -1.54
C SER A 134 -12.02 13.26 -2.48
N GLU A 135 -13.06 13.91 -1.95
CA GLU A 135 -14.14 14.41 -2.78
C GLU A 135 -13.71 15.63 -3.61
N ILE A 136 -12.92 16.54 -3.04
CA ILE A 136 -12.34 17.67 -3.79
C ILE A 136 -11.49 17.15 -4.95
N VAL A 137 -10.59 16.18 -4.70
CA VAL A 137 -9.75 15.59 -5.75
C VAL A 137 -10.61 14.93 -6.84
N ARG A 138 -11.64 14.16 -6.45
CA ARG A 138 -12.58 13.54 -7.39
C ARG A 138 -13.29 14.57 -8.25
N LEU A 139 -13.76 15.67 -7.65
CA LEU A 139 -14.43 16.75 -8.38
C LEU A 139 -13.46 17.43 -9.36
N VAL A 140 -12.23 17.67 -8.94
CA VAL A 140 -11.18 18.24 -9.79
C VAL A 140 -10.89 17.31 -10.97
N GLU A 141 -10.74 16.00 -10.74
CA GLU A 141 -10.47 15.02 -11.80
C GLU A 141 -11.60 14.92 -12.83
N ILE A 142 -12.86 15.06 -12.41
CA ILE A 142 -14.02 14.92 -13.31
C ILE A 142 -14.35 16.24 -14.03
N ASN A 143 -14.14 17.40 -13.39
CA ASN A 143 -14.49 18.69 -14.00
C ASN A 143 -13.35 19.28 -14.85
N TRP A 144 -12.09 18.92 -14.61
CA TRP A 144 -10.95 19.55 -15.29
C TRP A 144 -10.67 18.96 -16.67
N MET A 145 -11.50 19.33 -17.65
CA MET A 145 -11.42 18.83 -19.03
C MET A 145 -10.04 19.03 -19.68
N ASP A 146 -9.41 20.18 -19.52
CA ASP A 146 -8.15 20.48 -20.22
C ASP A 146 -6.97 19.61 -19.76
N LEU A 147 -6.97 19.18 -18.49
CA LEU A 147 -5.85 18.45 -17.89
C LEU A 147 -6.11 16.94 -17.79
N THR A 148 -7.26 16.54 -17.27
CA THR A 148 -7.60 15.13 -17.02
C THR A 148 -8.49 14.53 -18.08
N ASN A 149 -9.01 15.35 -19.00
CA ASN A 149 -10.05 14.99 -19.96
C ASN A 149 -11.39 14.61 -19.28
N GLY A 150 -11.57 15.06 -18.04
CA GLY A 150 -12.79 14.90 -17.24
C GLY A 150 -13.29 13.45 -17.16
N PRO A 151 -14.59 13.19 -17.39
CA PRO A 151 -15.18 11.85 -17.26
C PRO A 151 -14.66 10.82 -18.27
N LEU A 152 -14.09 11.28 -19.39
CA LEU A 152 -13.59 10.41 -20.46
C LEU A 152 -12.24 9.78 -20.10
N GLY A 153 -11.52 10.40 -19.16
CA GLY A 153 -10.18 9.99 -18.76
C GLY A 153 -9.15 10.08 -19.87
N ILE A 154 -7.94 9.60 -19.55
CA ILE A 154 -6.79 9.69 -20.46
C ILE A 154 -6.64 8.38 -21.24
N ASN A 155 -6.99 8.44 -22.52
CA ASN A 155 -6.79 7.32 -23.46
C ASN A 155 -5.45 7.42 -24.19
N GLY A 156 -4.95 6.27 -24.66
CA GLY A 156 -3.75 6.19 -25.48
C GLY A 156 -2.43 6.32 -24.71
N ILE A 157 -2.40 5.97 -23.42
CA ILE A 157 -1.17 6.01 -22.63
C ILE A 157 -0.15 5.03 -23.24
N PRO A 158 1.06 5.50 -23.60
CA PRO A 158 2.06 4.64 -24.21
C PRO A 158 2.48 3.53 -23.23
N LYS A 159 2.73 2.33 -23.77
CA LYS A 159 3.11 1.17 -22.96
C LYS A 159 4.46 1.43 -22.29
N PRO A 160 4.64 1.15 -20.99
CA PRO A 160 5.88 1.41 -20.28
C PRO A 160 6.96 0.49 -20.83
N ALA A 161 8.10 1.08 -21.17
CA ALA A 161 9.32 0.36 -21.46
C ALA A 161 10.22 0.41 -20.22
N LEU A 162 10.76 -0.74 -19.81
CA LEU A 162 11.79 -0.81 -18.79
C LEU A 162 13.13 -1.04 -19.47
N PHE A 163 14.09 -0.14 -19.27
CA PHE A 163 15.45 -0.25 -19.82
C PHE A 163 15.50 -0.56 -21.33
N GLY A 164 14.58 0.02 -22.12
CA GLY A 164 14.51 -0.19 -23.58
C GLY A 164 13.72 -1.43 -24.03
N VAL A 165 13.30 -2.32 -23.12
CA VAL A 165 12.41 -3.44 -23.43
C VAL A 165 10.96 -2.97 -23.37
N LYS A 166 10.29 -2.91 -24.53
CA LYS A 166 8.86 -2.59 -24.62
C LYS A 166 8.04 -3.75 -24.02
N LEU A 167 7.42 -3.50 -22.87
CA LEU A 167 6.52 -4.47 -22.23
C LEU A 167 5.16 -4.44 -22.95
N SER A 168 5.13 -5.01 -24.15
CA SER A 168 3.96 -4.97 -25.03
C SER A 168 2.88 -5.97 -24.63
N SER A 169 3.24 -7.00 -23.86
CA SER A 169 2.38 -8.14 -23.53
C SER A 169 1.62 -7.92 -22.20
N PRO A 170 0.30 -8.21 -22.15
CA PRO A 170 -0.49 -8.13 -20.92
C PRO A 170 0.10 -8.94 -19.75
N ARG A 171 0.78 -10.05 -20.05
CA ARG A 171 1.46 -10.87 -19.03
C ARG A 171 2.62 -10.15 -18.36
N ALA A 172 3.34 -9.31 -19.11
CA ALA A 172 4.48 -8.55 -18.59
C ALA A 172 4.02 -7.52 -17.54
N TYR A 173 2.89 -6.85 -17.79
CA TYR A 173 2.26 -5.96 -16.79
C TYR A 173 1.83 -6.71 -15.54
N TYR A 174 1.28 -7.92 -15.71
CA TYR A 174 0.89 -8.75 -14.58
C TYR A 174 2.09 -9.11 -13.71
N TYR A 175 3.20 -9.58 -14.30
CA TYR A 175 4.42 -9.89 -13.54
C TYR A 175 5.04 -8.67 -12.87
N MET A 176 4.98 -7.49 -13.50
CA MET A 176 5.38 -6.23 -12.84
C MET A 176 4.51 -5.92 -11.62
N CYS A 177 3.19 -6.01 -11.76
CA CYS A 177 2.27 -5.77 -10.66
C CYS A 177 2.49 -6.79 -9.53
N LEU A 178 2.68 -8.06 -9.87
CA LEU A 178 2.96 -9.12 -8.91
C LEU A 178 4.30 -8.88 -8.19
N LEU A 179 5.34 -8.45 -8.88
CA LEU A 179 6.62 -8.07 -8.29
C LEU A 179 6.42 -6.95 -7.26
N LEU A 180 5.66 -5.91 -7.60
CA LEU A 180 5.35 -4.81 -6.67
C LEU A 180 4.54 -5.31 -5.45
N VAL A 181 3.52 -6.14 -5.66
CA VAL A 181 2.75 -6.78 -4.59
C VAL A 181 3.67 -7.62 -3.68
N ALA A 182 4.60 -8.38 -4.25
CA ALA A 182 5.55 -9.21 -3.50
C ALA A 182 6.49 -8.35 -2.63
N LEU A 183 6.99 -7.23 -3.17
CA LEU A 183 7.80 -6.27 -2.41
C LEU A 183 7.00 -5.61 -1.27
N THR A 184 5.77 -5.18 -1.52
CA THR A 184 4.95 -4.55 -0.48
C THR A 184 4.55 -5.57 0.60
N SER A 185 4.04 -6.73 0.21
CA SER A 185 3.58 -7.77 1.16
C SER A 185 4.70 -8.33 2.03
N SER A 186 5.91 -8.48 1.48
CA SER A 186 7.09 -8.91 2.25
C SER A 186 7.49 -7.88 3.32
N SER A 187 7.45 -6.58 2.99
CA SER A 187 7.70 -5.51 3.97
C SER A 187 6.65 -5.45 5.09
N SER A 188 5.37 -5.64 4.75
CA SER A 188 4.28 -5.68 5.74
C SER A 188 4.35 -6.90 6.67
N GLY A 189 4.78 -8.06 6.16
CA GLY A 189 5.02 -9.25 7.00
C GLY A 189 6.14 -9.03 8.02
N ILE A 190 7.17 -8.27 7.66
CA ILE A 190 8.29 -7.91 8.53
C ILE A 190 7.84 -6.91 9.60
N SER A 191 7.05 -5.90 9.23
CA SER A 191 6.60 -4.87 10.15
C SER A 191 5.56 -5.38 11.15
N TRP A 192 4.61 -6.23 10.73
CA TRP A 192 3.62 -6.85 11.62
C TRP A 192 4.25 -7.83 12.62
N ASN A 193 5.27 -8.60 12.21
CA ASN A 193 6.02 -9.46 13.13
C ASN A 193 6.76 -8.68 14.21
N ARG A 194 7.26 -7.47 13.90
CA ARG A 194 7.93 -6.60 14.89
C ARG A 194 6.91 -5.86 15.76
N ALA A 195 5.79 -5.42 15.18
CA ALA A 195 4.72 -4.75 15.89
C ALA A 195 3.99 -5.68 16.87
N SER A 196 3.72 -6.92 16.48
CA SER A 196 3.14 -7.94 17.38
C SER A 196 4.09 -8.29 18.53
N ALA A 197 5.41 -8.32 18.29
CA ALA A 197 6.40 -8.49 19.35
C ALA A 197 6.40 -7.32 20.38
N MET A 198 6.16 -6.09 19.94
CA MET A 198 6.06 -4.92 20.84
C MET A 198 4.69 -4.81 21.52
N ARG A 199 3.60 -5.09 20.80
CA ARG A 199 2.22 -4.96 21.29
C ARG A 199 1.88 -5.95 22.40
N TRP A 200 2.59 -7.07 22.44
CA TRP A 200 2.47 -8.11 23.47
C TRP A 200 3.76 -8.27 24.30
N ALA A 201 4.68 -7.30 24.23
CA ALA A 201 5.78 -7.24 25.18
C ALA A 201 5.16 -7.10 26.57
N PRO A 202 5.41 -8.03 27.52
CA PRO A 202 4.92 -7.89 28.87
C PRO A 202 5.38 -6.53 29.40
N SER A 203 4.45 -5.67 29.82
CA SER A 203 4.80 -4.46 30.53
C SER A 203 5.68 -4.89 31.69
N ALA A 204 6.95 -4.47 31.68
CA ALA A 204 7.86 -4.78 32.74
C ALA A 204 7.33 -4.13 34.03
N GLY A 205 6.66 -4.95 34.85
CA GLY A 205 6.38 -4.70 36.25
C GLY A 205 5.49 -3.49 36.59
N THR A 206 4.18 -3.58 36.36
CA THR A 206 3.25 -2.95 37.30
C THR A 206 3.17 -3.84 38.54
N LYS A 207 4.11 -3.69 39.47
CA LYS A 207 3.86 -4.14 40.85
C LYS A 207 2.69 -3.32 41.35
N THR A 208 1.50 -3.92 41.39
CA THR A 208 0.43 -3.41 42.25
C THR A 208 0.99 -3.28 43.66
N PRO A 209 0.83 -2.14 44.36
CA PRO A 209 1.20 -2.06 45.77
C PRO A 209 0.29 -3.05 46.52
N GLN A 210 0.86 -4.20 46.85
CA GLN A 210 0.23 -5.18 47.73
C GLN A 210 0.27 -4.56 49.13
N ASN A 211 -0.88 -4.01 49.54
CA ASN A 211 -1.35 -3.86 50.92
C ASN A 211 -0.28 -3.81 52.04
N SER A 212 0.18 -2.59 52.38
CA SER A 212 1.03 -2.33 53.55
C SER A 212 0.25 -1.95 54.82
N TRP A 213 -0.87 -2.64 55.11
CA TRP A 213 -1.62 -2.48 56.37
C TRP A 213 -1.83 -3.84 57.05
N ALA A 214 -0.73 -4.54 57.33
CA ALA A 214 -0.68 -5.69 58.22
C ALA A 214 0.62 -5.64 59.02
#